data_AF-A0A970CZE1-F1
#
_entry.id   AF-A0A970CZE1-F1
#
_cell.length_a   1.000
_cell.length_b   1.000
_cell.length_c   1.000
_cell.angle_alpha   90.00
_cell.angle_beta   90.00
_cell.angle_gamma   90.00
#
_symmetry.space_group_name_H-M   'P 1'
#
loop_
_entity.id
_entity.type
_entity.pdbx_description
1 polymer ?
#
loop_
_entity_poly.entity_id
_entity_poly.type
_entity_poly.pdbx_seq_one_letter_code
_entity_poly.pdbx_strand_id
1 'polypeptide(L)'
;MANKGVPAQNNYQQQGAKNFQPETPKEKDQLSKRTKMGILGAIALVALVFIFLKFFIPAPSINLDDYMSISFEGVNTAGSANVVFDYPKFMEENSEIIIKQYIKNNKIKTNNPQEYFYIPEALLSSYVDWEYNKYKDLSNGDKIELKWAVEEEAALENFGVNLKYSDKEIEVAGLKEATIVDVFDNVDISFDGIEYDANVSIENNNSSPFDRLSFRIEDNNDLKNGKKVKLVVANVKDRKAFVKDGYLIKELEKEYTVEGLGGYIKSVKNIPEELMKGMDSQARDALNAFVAKSWREEAKLNMIDFLGTILLVNKDEINPGYTKNRAILVYKVNTTLNDNKNINETFDYYYTTYFINLLKYGDGTYYVDLRDYKMPNTFTKEFKYNSEGREYSRSYYYRGYPDMESLLKKEVMSNIDNYTYEADFDLNQYK
;
A
#
# COMPACT_ATOMS: atom_id res chain seq x y z
N MET A 1 18.81 -19.00 40.60
CA MET A 1 20.25 -18.66 40.52
C MET A 1 20.35 -17.16 40.80
N ALA A 2 20.23 -16.77 42.07
CA ALA A 2 21.33 -16.59 43.04
C ALA A 2 22.24 -15.41 42.65
N ASN A 3 22.00 -14.21 43.20
CA ASN A 3 22.53 -13.69 44.49
C ASN A 3 23.88 -12.97 44.25
N LYS A 4 24.24 -11.77 44.70
CA LYS A 4 23.82 -10.80 45.75
C LYS A 4 24.37 -9.43 45.25
N GLY A 5 23.87 -8.23 45.57
CA GLY A 5 22.94 -7.80 46.61
C GLY A 5 23.57 -6.66 47.42
N VAL A 6 23.05 -5.43 47.18
CA VAL A 6 22.66 -4.39 48.17
C VAL A 6 23.79 -3.78 49.05
N PRO A 7 23.53 -2.82 49.98
CA PRO A 7 22.57 -1.69 50.11
C PRO A 7 23.31 -0.35 50.42
N ALA A 8 22.75 0.79 50.86
CA ALA A 8 21.45 1.49 50.90
C ALA A 8 21.72 2.81 51.68
N GLN A 9 20.82 3.79 51.55
CA GLN A 9 20.74 4.96 52.45
C GLN A 9 20.28 4.57 53.86
N ASN A 10 20.76 5.30 54.88
CA ASN A 10 19.96 5.75 56.01
C ASN A 10 20.60 7.00 56.65
N ASN A 11 19.80 8.07 56.73
CA ASN A 11 19.99 9.18 57.65
C ASN A 11 19.72 8.70 59.08
N TYR A 12 20.39 9.28 60.08
CA TYR A 12 19.77 9.90 61.25
C TYR A 12 20.83 10.42 62.22
N GLN A 13 20.51 11.60 62.78
CA GLN A 13 21.07 12.23 63.98
C GLN A 13 22.39 13.01 63.85
N GLN A 14 22.58 14.15 64.49
CA GLN A 14 21.72 15.14 65.17
C GLN A 14 22.67 16.28 65.58
N GLN A 15 22.12 17.50 65.62
CA GLN A 15 22.31 18.56 66.64
C GLN A 15 23.74 18.95 67.05
N GLY A 16 24.09 20.22 67.21
CA GLY A 16 23.39 21.51 67.32
C GLY A 16 24.51 22.55 67.55
N ALA A 17 24.31 23.82 67.89
CA ALA A 17 23.14 24.65 68.08
C ALA A 17 23.67 26.11 68.09
N LYS A 18 22.85 27.03 67.57
CA LYS A 18 22.64 28.43 68.00
C LYS A 18 23.81 29.43 68.11
N ASN A 19 23.74 30.38 67.17
CA ASN A 19 23.53 31.84 67.35
C ASN A 19 24.62 32.80 67.88
N PHE A 20 24.53 33.99 67.25
CA PHE A 20 24.88 35.37 67.65
C PHE A 20 26.22 35.96 67.18
N GLN A 21 26.11 36.78 66.11
CA GLN A 21 26.92 37.97 65.78
C GLN A 21 26.73 39.08 66.85
N PRO A 22 27.47 40.23 66.91
CA PRO A 22 28.17 40.94 65.80
C PRO A 22 29.45 41.75 66.16
N GLU A 23 29.94 42.50 65.15
CA GLU A 23 30.79 43.73 65.17
C GLU A 23 32.35 43.66 65.20
N THR A 24 32.94 44.48 64.32
CA THR A 24 34.38 44.74 64.10
C THR A 24 34.91 45.90 64.96
N PRO A 25 36.24 45.94 65.27
CA PRO A 25 36.99 47.16 64.93
C PRO A 25 38.51 47.01 64.62
N LYS A 26 38.95 47.84 63.65
CA LYS A 26 40.19 48.66 63.51
C LYS A 26 41.62 48.12 63.80
N GLU A 27 42.41 48.07 62.70
CA GLU A 27 43.64 48.84 62.37
C GLU A 27 44.91 48.81 63.26
N LYS A 28 46.07 48.47 62.63
CA LYS A 28 47.44 49.09 62.76
C LYS A 28 48.38 48.41 61.73
N ASP A 29 48.87 49.07 60.69
CA ASP A 29 49.92 50.10 60.57
C ASP A 29 51.32 49.50 60.28
N GLN A 30 51.91 49.87 59.13
CA GLN A 30 53.32 50.26 58.96
C GLN A 30 53.64 50.77 57.54
N LEU A 31 53.87 52.09 57.44
CA LEU A 31 54.98 52.81 56.75
C LEU A 31 55.66 52.14 55.51
N SER A 32 55.96 52.79 54.38
CA SER A 32 56.47 54.16 54.20
C SER A 32 56.63 54.58 52.72
N LYS A 33 56.57 55.90 52.48
CA LYS A 33 57.38 56.70 51.52
C LYS A 33 57.31 56.38 50.01
N ARG A 34 56.57 57.19 49.24
CA ARG A 34 57.09 58.42 48.56
C ARG A 34 56.21 58.85 47.37
N THR A 35 55.33 59.80 47.65
CA THR A 35 54.74 60.75 46.71
C THR A 35 55.85 61.65 46.16
N LYS A 36 56.24 61.50 44.88
CA LYS A 36 56.89 62.56 44.05
C LYS A 36 56.99 62.23 42.55
N MET A 37 56.03 61.50 41.99
CA MET A 37 55.97 61.18 40.55
C MET A 37 54.55 61.33 39.96
N GLY A 38 53.68 62.06 40.65
CA GLY A 38 52.23 62.11 40.39
C GLY A 38 51.74 63.15 39.38
N ILE A 39 52.60 63.97 38.76
CA ILE A 39 52.14 65.02 37.83
C ILE A 39 52.59 64.78 36.37
N LEU A 40 53.67 64.02 36.13
CA LEU A 40 54.04 63.59 34.77
C LEU A 40 53.35 62.28 34.33
N GLY A 41 53.00 61.41 35.29
CA GLY A 41 52.25 60.17 35.00
C GLY A 41 50.77 60.41 34.69
N ALA A 42 50.14 61.42 35.30
CA ALA A 42 48.72 61.73 35.06
C ALA A 42 48.48 62.35 33.67
N ILE A 43 49.42 63.17 33.17
CA ILE A 43 49.31 63.75 31.82
C ILE A 43 49.60 62.68 30.74
N ALA A 44 50.53 61.76 30.98
CA ALA A 44 50.81 60.64 30.07
C ALA A 44 49.68 59.60 30.03
N LEU A 45 49.04 59.30 31.17
CA LEU A 45 47.91 58.36 31.23
C LEU A 45 46.64 58.95 30.61
N VAL A 46 46.36 60.25 30.84
CA VAL A 46 45.23 60.93 30.20
C VAL A 46 45.50 61.09 28.69
N ALA A 47 46.74 61.39 28.27
CA ALA A 47 47.10 61.41 26.85
C ALA A 47 47.02 60.02 26.19
N LEU A 48 47.42 58.93 26.86
CA LEU A 48 47.29 57.56 26.36
C LEU A 48 45.84 57.09 26.30
N VAL A 49 45.00 57.46 27.27
CA VAL A 49 43.55 57.19 27.25
C VAL A 49 42.88 58.03 26.16
N PHE A 50 43.29 59.28 25.92
CA PHE A 50 42.83 60.07 24.77
C PHE A 50 43.41 59.61 23.43
N ILE A 51 44.57 58.94 23.38
CA ILE A 51 45.11 58.31 22.17
C ILE A 51 44.36 57.00 21.90
N PHE A 52 44.08 56.16 22.89
CA PHE A 52 43.22 54.98 22.75
C PHE A 52 41.76 55.35 22.42
N LEU A 53 41.22 56.43 23.01
CA LEU A 53 39.88 56.97 22.68
C LEU A 53 39.84 57.75 21.36
N LYS A 54 40.96 58.29 20.86
CA LYS A 54 41.04 58.93 19.53
C LYS A 54 41.27 57.95 18.38
N PHE A 55 41.68 56.70 18.67
CA PHE A 55 41.84 55.65 17.66
C PHE A 55 40.69 54.64 17.61
N PHE A 56 39.83 54.56 18.63
CA PHE A 56 38.60 53.76 18.60
C PHE A 56 37.38 54.66 18.34
N ILE A 57 37.22 55.13 17.11
CA ILE A 57 35.86 55.31 16.60
C ILE A 57 35.36 53.88 16.35
N PRO A 58 34.35 53.38 17.08
CA PRO A 58 33.83 52.04 16.85
C PRO A 58 33.47 51.90 15.37
N ALA A 59 33.92 50.82 14.72
CA ALA A 59 33.47 50.52 13.38
C ALA A 59 31.93 50.50 13.38
N PRO A 60 31.29 51.15 12.39
CA PRO A 60 29.84 51.22 12.35
C PRO A 60 29.26 49.81 12.36
N SER A 61 28.24 49.62 13.18
CA SER A 61 27.56 48.33 13.31
C SER A 61 26.33 48.30 12.40
N ILE A 62 26.21 47.25 11.60
CA ILE A 62 25.06 46.99 10.73
C ILE A 62 24.37 45.74 11.26
N ASN A 63 23.08 45.84 11.59
CA ASN A 63 22.31 44.69 12.06
C ASN A 63 21.63 44.00 10.87
N LEU A 64 22.08 42.81 10.51
CA LEU A 64 21.56 42.04 9.37
C LEU A 64 20.10 41.62 9.58
N ASP A 65 19.68 41.46 10.84
CA ASP A 65 18.32 41.10 11.19
C ASP A 65 17.27 42.14 10.77
N ASP A 66 17.68 43.40 10.58
CA ASP A 66 16.78 44.51 10.17
C ASP A 66 16.34 44.39 8.70
N TYR A 67 17.00 43.50 7.94
CA TYR A 67 16.77 43.24 6.53
C TYR A 67 16.28 41.82 6.27
N MET A 68 16.11 40.99 7.30
CA MET A 68 15.61 39.62 7.16
C MET A 68 14.13 39.53 7.55
N SER A 69 13.31 39.01 6.65
CA SER A 69 11.88 38.79 6.90
C SER A 69 11.51 37.32 6.69
N ILE A 70 10.58 36.83 7.51
CA ILE A 70 9.97 35.51 7.36
C ILE A 70 8.46 35.65 7.28
N SER A 71 7.85 34.92 6.36
CA SER A 71 6.39 34.82 6.24
C SER A 71 5.97 33.38 6.01
N PHE A 72 4.74 33.06 6.39
CA PHE A 72 4.16 31.73 6.26
C PHE A 72 2.95 31.77 5.34
N GLU A 73 2.88 30.79 4.43
CA GLU A 73 1.74 30.63 3.52
C GLU A 73 1.29 29.17 3.42
N GLY A 74 0.08 28.98 2.90
CA GLY A 74 -0.55 27.67 2.77
C GLY A 74 -1.48 27.32 3.92
N VAL A 75 -1.74 26.03 4.09
CA VAL A 75 -2.59 25.49 5.15
C VAL A 75 -1.79 24.75 6.19
N ASN A 76 -2.34 24.64 7.39
CA ASN A 76 -1.79 23.85 8.49
C ASN A 76 -1.49 22.42 7.99
N THR A 77 -0.32 21.87 8.39
CA THR A 77 0.28 20.59 7.92
C THR A 77 0.86 20.57 6.50
N ALA A 78 0.59 21.60 5.69
CA ALA A 78 1.14 21.73 4.34
C ALA A 78 1.61 23.18 4.06
N GLY A 79 2.02 23.89 5.11
CA GLY A 79 2.49 25.26 5.02
C GLY A 79 3.92 25.35 4.50
N SER A 80 4.30 26.54 4.04
CA SER A 80 5.67 26.85 3.62
C SER A 80 6.15 28.16 4.24
N ALA A 81 7.44 28.24 4.53
CA ALA A 81 8.09 29.47 4.98
C ALA A 81 8.78 30.14 3.79
N ASN A 82 8.63 31.45 3.72
CA ASN A 82 9.35 32.30 2.78
C ASN A 82 10.25 33.23 3.58
N VAL A 83 11.56 32.98 3.51
CA VAL A 83 12.62 33.76 4.16
C VAL A 83 13.26 34.64 3.10
N VAL A 84 13.18 35.96 3.29
CA VAL A 84 13.62 36.96 2.30
C VAL A 84 14.53 37.97 2.96
N PHE A 85 15.72 38.13 2.39
CA PHE A 85 16.62 39.23 2.70
C PHE A 85 16.33 40.42 1.77
N ASP A 86 16.06 41.59 2.35
CA ASP A 86 15.75 42.83 1.64
C ASP A 86 17.04 43.52 1.17
N TYR A 87 17.63 42.97 0.11
CA TYR A 87 18.84 43.53 -0.51
C TYR A 87 18.66 45.00 -0.92
N PRO A 88 17.56 45.43 -1.59
CA PRO A 88 17.38 46.83 -1.96
C PRO A 88 17.46 47.78 -0.75
N LYS A 89 16.74 47.49 0.33
CA LYS A 89 16.75 48.30 1.55
C LYS A 89 18.13 48.31 2.20
N PHE A 90 18.79 47.15 2.28
CA PHE A 90 20.16 47.06 2.80
C PHE A 90 21.11 47.98 2.02
N MET A 91 21.04 47.92 0.70
CA MET A 91 21.89 48.73 -0.17
C MET A 91 21.58 50.23 -0.01
N GLU A 92 20.31 50.61 0.02
CA GLU A 92 19.88 52.00 0.22
C GLU A 92 20.40 52.58 1.55
N GLU A 93 20.26 51.84 2.65
CA GLU A 93 20.57 52.34 4.00
C GLU A 93 22.07 52.26 4.34
N ASN A 94 22.83 51.31 3.76
CA ASN A 94 24.20 51.01 4.21
C ASN A 94 25.31 51.23 3.19
N SER A 95 25.02 51.44 1.89
CA SER A 95 26.08 51.50 0.87
C SER A 95 27.10 52.61 1.12
N GLU A 96 26.64 53.82 1.46
CA GLU A 96 27.54 54.96 1.68
C GLU A 96 28.52 54.69 2.83
N ILE A 97 28.03 54.14 3.94
CA ILE A 97 28.86 53.87 5.11
C ILE A 97 29.83 52.71 4.87
N ILE A 98 29.39 51.64 4.20
CA ILE A 98 30.26 50.51 3.85
C ILE A 98 31.39 50.96 2.92
N ILE A 99 31.08 51.71 1.85
CA ILE A 99 32.07 52.20 0.90
C ILE A 99 33.11 53.09 1.60
N LYS A 100 32.64 54.02 2.45
CA LYS A 100 33.50 54.91 3.20
C LYS A 100 34.43 54.16 4.15
N GLN A 101 33.93 53.14 4.85
CA GLN A 101 34.77 52.33 5.73
C GLN A 101 35.76 51.47 4.95
N TYR A 102 35.34 50.85 3.85
CA TYR A 102 36.21 50.05 2.99
C TYR A 102 37.40 50.87 2.46
N ILE A 103 37.15 52.09 1.93
CA ILE A 103 38.21 52.99 1.45
C ILE A 103 39.18 53.37 2.58
N LYS A 104 38.62 53.75 3.75
CA LYS A 104 39.41 54.15 4.93
C LYS A 104 40.26 52.99 5.45
N ASN A 105 39.66 51.83 5.61
CA ASN A 105 40.25 50.65 6.21
C ASN A 105 41.38 50.08 5.34
N ASN A 106 41.17 50.03 4.02
CA ASN A 106 42.17 49.58 3.05
C ASN A 106 43.14 50.68 2.58
N LYS A 107 43.06 51.89 3.14
CA LYS A 107 43.92 53.05 2.82
C LYS A 107 43.94 53.39 1.31
N ILE A 108 42.79 53.24 0.65
CA ILE A 108 42.63 53.49 -0.78
C ILE A 108 42.67 55.01 -1.05
N LYS A 109 43.51 55.44 -1.98
CA LYS A 109 43.55 56.84 -2.44
C LYS A 109 42.61 57.01 -3.63
N THR A 110 41.43 57.57 -3.40
CA THR A 110 40.46 57.93 -4.46
C THR A 110 39.84 59.29 -4.17
N ASN A 111 39.55 60.03 -5.24
CA ASN A 111 38.79 61.28 -5.17
C ASN A 111 37.31 61.07 -5.57
N ASN A 112 36.94 59.83 -5.93
CA ASN A 112 35.62 59.46 -6.41
C ASN A 112 35.15 58.15 -5.73
N PRO A 113 34.59 58.22 -4.52
CA PRO A 113 34.10 57.04 -3.79
C PRO A 113 33.05 56.22 -4.55
N GLN A 114 32.35 56.82 -5.50
CA GLN A 114 31.31 56.15 -6.30
C GLN A 114 31.85 55.03 -7.20
N GLU A 115 33.16 55.00 -7.49
CA GLU A 115 33.80 53.88 -8.22
C GLU A 115 33.71 52.54 -7.47
N TYR A 116 33.38 52.58 -6.18
CA TYR A 116 33.30 51.42 -5.30
C TYR A 116 31.85 51.00 -4.97
N PHE A 117 30.88 51.38 -5.81
CA PHE A 117 29.46 51.08 -5.59
C PHE A 117 29.13 49.57 -5.45
N TYR A 118 29.99 48.67 -5.94
CA TYR A 118 29.85 47.21 -5.85
C TYR A 118 30.32 46.61 -4.52
N ILE A 119 31.01 47.38 -3.66
CA ILE A 119 31.59 46.89 -2.40
C ILE A 119 30.53 46.37 -1.41
N PRO A 120 29.39 47.03 -1.21
CA PRO A 120 28.33 46.50 -0.35
C PRO A 120 27.81 45.13 -0.80
N GLU A 121 27.71 44.91 -2.11
CA GLU A 121 27.32 43.61 -2.67
C GLU A 121 28.40 42.55 -2.40
N ALA A 122 29.67 42.91 -2.61
CA ALA A 122 30.81 42.04 -2.35
C ALA A 122 30.92 41.63 -0.87
N LEU A 123 30.57 42.54 0.06
CA LEU A 123 30.47 42.23 1.49
C LEU A 123 29.44 41.13 1.74
N LEU A 124 28.21 41.31 1.24
CA LEU A 124 27.14 40.34 1.43
C LEU A 124 27.47 39.00 0.77
N SER A 125 27.88 39.00 -0.50
CA SER A 125 28.10 37.78 -1.28
C SER A 125 29.24 36.92 -0.76
N SER A 126 30.21 37.52 -0.06
CA SER A 126 31.44 36.83 0.36
C SER A 126 31.43 36.44 1.83
N TYR A 127 30.66 37.13 2.68
CA TYR A 127 30.78 36.99 4.14
C TYR A 127 29.44 36.84 4.87
N VAL A 128 28.31 36.82 4.16
CA VAL A 128 26.98 36.70 4.76
C VAL A 128 26.19 35.60 4.06
N ASP A 129 25.84 34.56 4.82
CA ASP A 129 24.94 33.49 4.42
C ASP A 129 24.00 33.13 5.57
N TRP A 130 22.95 32.36 5.30
CA TRP A 130 22.02 31.86 6.31
C TRP A 130 21.39 30.54 5.89
N GLU A 131 21.05 29.72 6.88
CA GLU A 131 20.39 28.43 6.69
C GLU A 131 19.16 28.29 7.58
N TYR A 132 18.26 27.39 7.19
CA TYR A 132 17.09 27.04 7.98
C TYR A 132 16.82 25.54 7.98
N ASN A 133 16.33 25.02 9.10
CA ASN A 133 16.13 23.59 9.32
C ASN A 133 14.97 22.98 8.51
N LYS A 134 13.90 23.75 8.26
CA LYS A 134 12.67 23.31 7.58
C LYS A 134 11.96 24.50 6.96
N TYR A 135 11.35 24.31 5.79
CA TYR A 135 10.66 25.37 5.05
C TYR A 135 9.37 24.93 4.34
N LYS A 136 9.01 23.65 4.42
CA LYS A 136 7.81 23.02 3.82
C LYS A 136 7.17 22.05 4.79
N ASP A 137 5.95 21.64 4.50
CA ASP A 137 5.16 20.71 5.33
C ASP A 137 5.03 21.23 6.77
N LEU A 138 4.86 22.54 6.90
CA LEU A 138 4.79 23.24 8.18
C LEU A 138 3.38 23.20 8.78
N SER A 139 3.32 23.10 10.10
CA SER A 139 2.11 23.23 10.91
C SER A 139 2.17 24.44 11.83
N ASN A 140 1.02 24.99 12.23
CA ASN A 140 0.96 25.96 13.31
C ASN A 140 1.57 25.34 14.58
N GLY A 141 2.54 26.03 15.20
CA GLY A 141 3.33 25.53 16.33
C GLY A 141 4.66 24.86 15.96
N ASP A 142 4.93 24.59 14.67
CA ASP A 142 6.27 24.14 14.25
C ASP A 142 7.31 25.22 14.55
N LYS A 143 8.56 24.82 14.83
CA LYS A 143 9.67 25.75 15.07
C LYS A 143 10.67 25.72 13.93
N ILE A 144 10.93 26.90 13.36
CA ILE A 144 11.97 27.09 12.35
C ILE A 144 13.18 27.75 13.01
N GLU A 145 14.33 27.09 12.89
CA GLU A 145 15.61 27.64 13.29
C GLU A 145 16.25 28.31 12.07
N LEU A 146 16.37 29.64 12.10
CA LEU A 146 17.17 30.42 11.15
C LEU A 146 18.54 30.68 11.78
N LYS A 147 19.60 30.21 11.13
CA LYS A 147 20.98 30.38 11.59
C LYS A 147 21.76 31.21 10.60
N TRP A 148 22.50 32.19 11.13
CA TRP A 148 23.39 33.03 10.34
C TRP A 148 24.76 32.35 10.22
N ALA A 149 25.31 32.35 9.01
CA ALA A 149 26.68 31.95 8.73
C ALA A 149 27.43 33.19 8.23
N VAL A 150 28.05 33.94 9.15
CA VAL A 150 28.69 35.22 8.87
C VAL A 150 30.14 35.20 9.32
N GLU A 151 31.04 35.67 8.46
CA GLU A 151 32.46 35.81 8.76
C GLU A 151 32.76 37.20 9.33
N GLU A 152 32.31 37.45 10.58
CA GLU A 152 32.38 38.76 11.24
C GLU A 152 33.80 39.38 11.25
N GLU A 153 34.81 38.58 11.57
CA GLU A 153 36.20 39.03 11.65
C GLU A 153 36.72 39.49 10.28
N ALA A 154 36.40 38.75 9.21
CA ALA A 154 36.80 39.08 7.86
C ALA A 154 36.01 40.27 7.30
N ALA A 155 34.72 40.40 7.64
CA ALA A 155 33.93 41.59 7.31
C ALA A 155 34.52 42.86 7.96
N LEU A 156 34.92 42.78 9.24
CA LEU A 156 35.57 43.87 9.93
C LEU A 156 36.96 44.18 9.35
N GLU A 157 37.80 43.15 9.13
CA GLU A 157 39.16 43.31 8.61
C GLU A 157 39.18 43.86 7.19
N ASN A 158 38.28 43.43 6.31
CA ASN A 158 38.30 43.80 4.90
C ASN A 158 37.43 45.03 4.58
N PHE A 159 36.34 45.27 5.31
CA PHE A 159 35.37 46.34 5.01
C PHE A 159 35.27 47.39 6.10
N GLY A 160 35.83 47.17 7.28
CA GLY A 160 35.79 48.12 8.39
C GLY A 160 34.40 48.32 8.97
N VAL A 161 33.52 47.32 8.85
CA VAL A 161 32.15 47.33 9.40
C VAL A 161 31.96 46.16 10.36
N ASN A 162 31.24 46.40 11.45
CA ASN A 162 30.83 45.33 12.37
C ASN A 162 29.46 44.81 11.94
N LEU A 163 29.35 43.52 11.62
CA LEU A 163 28.05 42.89 11.38
C LEU A 163 27.48 42.38 12.69
N LYS A 164 26.19 42.63 12.92
CA LYS A 164 25.44 42.09 14.04
C LYS A 164 24.29 41.26 13.49
N TYR A 165 24.03 40.13 14.13
CA TYR A 165 22.95 39.23 13.79
C TYR A 165 22.62 38.36 15.00
N SER A 166 21.49 37.68 14.96
CA SER A 166 21.11 36.72 15.98
C SER A 166 20.36 35.57 15.32
N ASP A 167 20.77 34.35 15.65
CA ASP A 167 20.01 33.15 15.28
C ASP A 167 18.60 33.25 15.87
N LYS A 168 17.59 32.92 15.07
CA LYS A 168 16.19 33.05 15.45
C LYS A 168 15.52 31.68 15.45
N GLU A 169 14.81 31.39 16.53
CA GLU A 169 13.78 30.36 16.56
C GLU A 169 12.43 31.05 16.35
N ILE A 170 11.75 30.73 15.25
CA ILE A 170 10.44 31.29 14.92
C ILE A 170 9.39 30.20 15.00
N GLU A 171 8.37 30.43 15.80
CA GLU A 171 7.17 29.57 15.83
C GLU A 171 6.26 29.90 14.65
N VAL A 172 5.90 28.89 13.87
CA VAL A 172 4.99 29.02 12.74
C VAL A 172 3.59 29.31 13.25
N ALA A 173 2.98 30.39 12.77
CA ALA A 173 1.62 30.78 13.12
C ALA A 173 0.90 31.40 11.91
N GLY A 174 -0.43 31.36 11.94
CA GLY A 174 -1.28 32.00 10.93
C GLY A 174 -1.51 31.18 9.65
N LEU A 175 -1.09 29.90 9.61
CA LEU A 175 -1.51 28.98 8.55
C LEU A 175 -3.01 28.69 8.69
N LYS A 176 -3.72 28.62 7.56
CA LYS A 176 -5.17 28.34 7.55
C LYS A 176 -5.44 26.88 7.89
N GLU A 177 -6.48 26.58 8.65
CA GLU A 177 -6.91 25.19 8.83
C GLU A 177 -7.47 24.62 7.51
N ALA A 178 -7.07 23.39 7.18
CA ALA A 178 -7.56 22.69 6.00
C ALA A 178 -8.85 21.93 6.31
N THR A 179 -9.71 21.79 5.30
CA THR A 179 -10.84 20.87 5.35
C THR A 179 -10.34 19.46 5.04
N ILE A 180 -10.45 18.55 6.01
CA ILE A 180 -10.08 17.14 5.85
C ILE A 180 -11.25 16.40 5.18
N VAL A 181 -10.98 15.71 4.07
CA VAL A 181 -11.99 15.02 3.26
C VAL A 181 -11.62 13.55 3.10
N ASP A 182 -12.60 12.68 3.37
CA ASP A 182 -12.52 11.27 3.01
C ASP A 182 -13.11 11.08 1.61
N VAL A 183 -12.23 10.83 0.64
CA VAL A 183 -12.63 10.73 -0.78
C VAL A 183 -13.22 9.37 -1.13
N PHE A 184 -13.17 8.39 -0.23
CA PHE A 184 -13.68 7.05 -0.49
C PHE A 184 -15.14 6.86 -0.08
N ASP A 185 -15.75 7.81 0.61
CA ASP A 185 -17.14 7.72 1.05
C ASP A 185 -18.13 7.83 -0.12
N ASN A 186 -17.71 8.42 -1.24
CA ASN A 186 -18.50 8.53 -2.47
C ASN A 186 -17.81 7.82 -3.65
N VAL A 187 -17.21 6.65 -3.39
CA VAL A 187 -16.66 5.80 -4.44
C VAL A 187 -17.35 4.45 -4.38
N ASP A 188 -18.07 4.12 -5.44
CA ASP A 188 -18.71 2.82 -5.58
C ASP A 188 -17.75 1.84 -6.25
N ILE A 189 -17.66 0.65 -5.68
CA ILE A 189 -16.86 -0.45 -6.19
C ILE A 189 -17.74 -1.69 -6.31
N SER A 190 -17.68 -2.34 -7.47
CA SER A 190 -18.39 -3.59 -7.71
C SER A 190 -17.49 -4.61 -8.40
N PHE A 191 -17.69 -5.87 -8.06
CA PHE A 191 -17.02 -7.01 -8.68
C PHE A 191 -18.07 -7.83 -9.42
N ASP A 192 -17.78 -8.19 -10.67
CA ASP A 192 -18.68 -8.97 -11.50
C ASP A 192 -17.91 -10.05 -12.27
N GLY A 193 -18.58 -11.17 -12.53
CA GLY A 193 -18.00 -12.33 -13.20
C GLY A 193 -17.84 -13.54 -12.28
N ILE A 194 -16.87 -14.39 -12.63
CA ILE A 194 -16.60 -15.64 -11.93
C ILE A 194 -15.29 -15.51 -11.14
N GLU A 195 -15.17 -16.17 -9.99
CA GLU A 195 -13.90 -16.23 -9.26
C GLU A 195 -12.74 -16.58 -10.20
N TYR A 196 -11.64 -15.84 -10.03
CA TYR A 196 -10.41 -15.84 -10.82
C TYR A 196 -10.53 -15.30 -12.26
N ASP A 197 -11.73 -14.98 -12.73
CA ASP A 197 -12.04 -14.40 -14.05
C ASP A 197 -13.12 -13.32 -13.89
N ALA A 198 -12.82 -12.36 -13.01
CA ALA A 198 -13.73 -11.29 -12.62
C ALA A 198 -13.22 -9.92 -13.04
N ASN A 199 -14.16 -9.01 -13.24
CA ASN A 199 -13.91 -7.61 -13.54
C ASN A 199 -14.23 -6.75 -12.32
N VAL A 200 -13.50 -5.63 -12.18
CA VAL A 200 -13.78 -4.60 -11.19
C VAL A 200 -14.27 -3.35 -11.91
N SER A 201 -15.37 -2.78 -11.41
CA SER A 201 -15.86 -1.46 -11.82
C SER A 201 -15.74 -0.51 -10.64
N ILE A 202 -15.28 0.71 -10.92
CA ILE A 202 -15.08 1.75 -9.93
C ILE A 202 -15.72 3.03 -10.45
N GLU A 203 -16.64 3.60 -9.69
CA GLU A 203 -17.33 4.84 -10.02
C GLU A 203 -17.03 5.91 -8.97
N ASN A 204 -16.49 7.05 -9.42
CA ASN A 204 -16.23 8.19 -8.55
C ASN A 204 -17.46 9.12 -8.54
N ASN A 205 -18.19 9.12 -7.44
CA ASN A 205 -19.39 9.92 -7.20
C ASN A 205 -19.13 11.14 -6.31
N ASN A 206 -17.87 11.47 -6.03
CA ASN A 206 -17.55 12.70 -5.31
C ASN A 206 -17.93 13.94 -6.13
N SER A 207 -18.35 15.00 -5.44
CA SER A 207 -18.58 16.31 -6.06
C SER A 207 -17.27 17.03 -6.38
N SER A 208 -17.34 18.04 -7.24
CA SER A 208 -16.24 18.98 -7.45
C SER A 208 -15.71 19.55 -6.12
N PRO A 209 -14.40 19.65 -5.92
CA PRO A 209 -13.33 19.44 -6.91
C PRO A 209 -12.78 18.00 -6.97
N PHE A 210 -13.36 17.05 -6.24
CA PHE A 210 -12.86 15.67 -6.10
C PHE A 210 -13.40 14.71 -7.16
N ASP A 211 -14.38 15.14 -7.96
CA ASP A 211 -14.92 14.45 -9.14
C ASP A 211 -13.83 14.06 -10.16
N ARG A 212 -12.76 14.85 -10.26
CA ARG A 212 -11.61 14.57 -11.14
C ARG A 212 -10.65 13.49 -10.62
N LEU A 213 -10.81 13.02 -9.39
CA LEU A 213 -9.95 11.97 -8.84
C LEU A 213 -10.17 10.66 -9.59
N SER A 214 -9.06 9.95 -9.84
CA SER A 214 -9.08 8.61 -10.40
C SER A 214 -8.71 7.59 -9.33
N PHE A 215 -9.36 6.43 -9.38
CA PHE A 215 -9.18 5.34 -8.42
C PHE A 215 -8.83 4.05 -9.15
N ARG A 216 -8.07 3.16 -8.51
CA ARG A 216 -7.75 1.83 -9.03
C ARG A 216 -7.52 0.83 -7.91
N ILE A 217 -7.69 -0.44 -8.20
CA ILE A 217 -7.20 -1.54 -7.35
C ILE A 217 -5.71 -1.76 -7.62
N GLU A 218 -4.89 -1.94 -6.58
CA GLU A 218 -3.45 -2.22 -6.75
C GLU A 218 -3.14 -3.64 -7.24
N ASP A 219 -3.85 -4.63 -6.71
CA ASP A 219 -3.74 -6.04 -7.13
C ASP A 219 -5.11 -6.55 -7.56
N ASN A 220 -5.36 -6.50 -8.87
CA ASN A 220 -6.62 -6.93 -9.48
C ASN A 220 -6.55 -8.33 -10.10
N ASN A 221 -5.50 -9.11 -9.80
CA ASN A 221 -5.39 -10.50 -10.27
C ASN A 221 -6.13 -11.45 -9.32
N ASP A 222 -6.49 -12.64 -9.81
CA ASP A 222 -7.00 -13.76 -9.01
C ASP A 222 -8.11 -13.37 -8.01
N LEU A 223 -9.06 -12.55 -8.46
CA LEU A 223 -10.15 -12.04 -7.63
C LEU A 223 -11.10 -13.17 -7.24
N LYS A 224 -11.37 -13.33 -5.94
CA LYS A 224 -12.28 -14.35 -5.41
C LYS A 224 -13.01 -13.83 -4.19
N ASN A 225 -14.16 -14.43 -3.86
CA ASN A 225 -14.91 -14.01 -2.68
C ASN A 225 -14.05 -14.15 -1.40
N GLY A 226 -14.09 -13.13 -0.55
CA GLY A 226 -13.28 -13.04 0.66
C GLY A 226 -11.84 -12.55 0.45
N LYS A 227 -11.37 -12.33 -0.79
CA LYS A 227 -10.06 -11.68 -1.03
C LYS A 227 -10.14 -10.21 -0.59
N LYS A 228 -9.14 -9.76 0.15
CA LYS A 228 -8.95 -8.34 0.46
C LYS A 228 -8.18 -7.66 -0.67
N VAL A 229 -8.69 -6.54 -1.16
CA VAL A 229 -8.07 -5.71 -2.18
C VAL A 229 -7.96 -4.27 -1.70
N LYS A 230 -6.98 -3.53 -2.23
CA LYS A 230 -6.72 -2.15 -1.84
C LYS A 230 -7.08 -1.21 -2.98
N LEU A 231 -8.03 -0.32 -2.72
CA LEU A 231 -8.40 0.78 -3.60
C LEU A 231 -7.52 1.99 -3.30
N VAL A 232 -6.86 2.55 -4.31
CA VAL A 232 -5.93 3.68 -4.16
C VAL A 232 -6.30 4.85 -5.04
N VAL A 233 -5.99 6.06 -4.56
CA VAL A 233 -6.06 7.28 -5.37
C VAL A 233 -4.91 7.27 -6.40
N ALA A 234 -5.25 7.10 -7.68
CA ALA A 234 -4.28 6.82 -8.74
C ALA A 234 -3.45 8.04 -9.17
N ASN A 235 -4.00 9.25 -9.13
CA ASN A 235 -3.31 10.46 -9.59
C ASN A 235 -2.92 11.40 -8.44
N VAL A 236 -1.61 11.44 -8.18
CA VAL A 236 -0.96 12.20 -7.12
C VAL A 236 -0.82 13.69 -7.43
N LYS A 237 -0.84 14.10 -8.72
CA LYS A 237 -0.58 15.49 -9.09
C LYS A 237 -1.68 16.45 -8.62
N ASP A 238 -2.91 15.97 -8.53
CA ASP A 238 -4.05 16.76 -8.05
C ASP A 238 -3.98 17.05 -6.55
N ARG A 239 -3.20 16.28 -5.78
CA ARG A 239 -3.05 16.45 -4.32
C ARG A 239 -2.49 17.82 -3.95
N LYS A 240 -1.50 18.32 -4.71
CA LYS A 240 -0.95 19.66 -4.48
C LYS A 240 -1.94 20.78 -4.83
N ALA A 241 -2.86 20.53 -5.78
CA ALA A 241 -3.90 21.49 -6.11
C ALA A 241 -4.94 21.57 -4.99
N PHE A 242 -5.40 20.43 -4.47
CA PHE A 242 -6.34 20.40 -3.35
C PHE A 242 -5.81 21.10 -2.10
N VAL A 243 -4.52 20.92 -1.79
CA VAL A 243 -3.86 21.64 -0.68
C VAL A 243 -3.92 23.15 -0.88
N LYS A 244 -3.68 23.65 -2.10
CA LYS A 244 -3.80 25.10 -2.41
C LYS A 244 -5.23 25.60 -2.24
N ASP A 245 -6.21 24.76 -2.54
CA ASP A 245 -7.64 25.06 -2.39
C ASP A 245 -8.13 24.87 -0.94
N GLY A 246 -7.25 24.48 -0.02
CA GLY A 246 -7.54 24.36 1.41
C GLY A 246 -8.03 22.99 1.86
N TYR A 247 -7.79 21.93 1.07
CA TYR A 247 -8.23 20.57 1.35
C TYR A 247 -7.08 19.61 1.60
N LEU A 248 -7.30 18.68 2.54
CA LEU A 248 -6.42 17.54 2.77
C LEU A 248 -7.22 16.24 2.60
N ILE A 249 -6.72 15.34 1.77
CA ILE A 249 -7.29 14.00 1.64
C ILE A 249 -6.85 13.19 2.86
N LYS A 250 -7.82 12.68 3.62
CA LYS A 250 -7.63 11.97 4.88
C LYS A 250 -6.76 10.71 4.71
N GLU A 251 -7.11 9.87 3.75
CA GLU A 251 -6.46 8.59 3.46
C GLU A 251 -6.27 8.44 1.94
N LEU A 252 -5.21 7.75 1.53
CA LEU A 252 -4.88 7.55 0.11
C LEU A 252 -5.18 6.14 -0.39
N GLU A 253 -5.54 5.25 0.54
CA GLU A 253 -5.87 3.86 0.28
C GLU A 253 -6.98 3.39 1.22
N LYS A 254 -7.83 2.49 0.74
CA LYS A 254 -8.88 1.84 1.53
C LYS A 254 -8.99 0.36 1.17
N GLU A 255 -9.16 -0.49 2.17
CA GLU A 255 -9.32 -1.93 1.99
C GLU A 255 -10.78 -2.30 1.70
N TYR A 256 -11.00 -3.19 0.74
CA TYR A 256 -12.30 -3.76 0.39
C TYR A 256 -12.21 -5.28 0.36
N THR A 257 -13.31 -5.94 0.74
CA THR A 257 -13.45 -7.39 0.58
C THR A 257 -14.20 -7.66 -0.72
N VAL A 258 -13.64 -8.50 -1.58
CA VAL A 258 -14.29 -8.96 -2.81
C VAL A 258 -15.46 -9.85 -2.42
N GLU A 259 -16.66 -9.52 -2.90
CA GLU A 259 -17.90 -10.25 -2.64
C GLU A 259 -18.77 -10.25 -3.90
N GLY A 260 -19.74 -11.18 -3.95
CA GLY A 260 -20.73 -11.24 -5.04
C GLY A 260 -20.25 -11.90 -6.33
N LEU A 261 -19.05 -12.50 -6.36
CA LEU A 261 -18.59 -13.24 -7.53
C LEU A 261 -19.26 -14.60 -7.65
N GLY A 262 -19.58 -15.02 -8.87
CA GLY A 262 -20.01 -16.37 -9.18
C GLY A 262 -18.86 -17.38 -9.09
N GLY A 263 -19.17 -18.68 -9.08
CA GLY A 263 -18.18 -19.74 -8.97
C GLY A 263 -18.66 -21.06 -9.55
N TYR A 264 -17.72 -21.98 -9.78
CA TYR A 264 -18.03 -23.34 -10.18
C TYR A 264 -18.52 -24.16 -8.99
N ILE A 265 -19.48 -25.04 -9.22
CA ILE A 265 -19.97 -25.95 -8.17
C ILE A 265 -18.83 -26.90 -7.77
N LYS A 266 -18.50 -26.91 -6.47
CA LYS A 266 -17.44 -27.75 -5.88
C LYS A 266 -17.98 -28.90 -5.02
N SER A 267 -19.29 -29.02 -4.86
CA SER A 267 -19.90 -30.14 -4.15
C SER A 267 -21.21 -30.59 -4.80
N VAL A 268 -21.44 -31.92 -4.82
CA VAL A 268 -22.65 -32.51 -5.42
C VAL A 268 -23.92 -31.97 -4.75
N LYS A 269 -23.87 -31.73 -3.44
CA LYS A 269 -25.00 -31.20 -2.65
C LYS A 269 -25.44 -29.79 -3.07
N ASN A 270 -24.56 -29.06 -3.75
CA ASN A 270 -24.83 -27.70 -4.20
C ASN A 270 -25.42 -27.66 -5.62
N ILE A 271 -25.63 -28.81 -6.27
CA ILE A 271 -26.32 -28.90 -7.56
C ILE A 271 -27.84 -28.81 -7.31
N PRO A 272 -28.53 -27.79 -7.86
CA PRO A 272 -29.98 -27.69 -7.69
C PRO A 272 -30.73 -28.85 -8.32
N GLU A 273 -31.85 -29.25 -7.71
CA GLU A 273 -32.70 -30.35 -8.20
C GLU A 273 -33.14 -30.15 -9.65
N GLU A 274 -33.56 -28.94 -10.03
CA GLU A 274 -33.97 -28.65 -11.41
C GLU A 274 -32.82 -28.76 -12.42
N LEU A 275 -31.60 -28.36 -12.02
CA LEU A 275 -30.41 -28.52 -12.86
C LEU A 275 -30.07 -30.01 -13.04
N MET A 276 -30.19 -30.79 -11.96
CA MET A 276 -29.99 -32.23 -11.98
C MET A 276 -31.02 -32.94 -12.88
N LYS A 277 -32.31 -32.59 -12.78
CA LYS A 277 -33.36 -33.13 -13.65
C LYS A 277 -33.08 -32.87 -15.12
N GLY A 278 -32.62 -31.66 -15.47
CA GLY A 278 -32.23 -31.33 -16.84
C GLY A 278 -31.08 -32.20 -17.36
N MET A 279 -30.03 -32.38 -16.54
CA MET A 279 -28.90 -33.24 -16.86
C MET A 279 -29.29 -34.72 -16.97
N ASP A 280 -30.15 -35.23 -16.07
CA ASP A 280 -30.65 -36.61 -16.08
C ASP A 280 -31.48 -36.88 -17.34
N SER A 281 -32.43 -35.99 -17.66
CA SER A 281 -33.24 -36.09 -18.89
C SER A 281 -32.34 -36.16 -20.13
N GLN A 282 -31.38 -35.26 -20.24
CA GLN A 282 -30.48 -35.22 -21.40
C GLN A 282 -29.60 -36.47 -21.53
N ALA A 283 -29.12 -37.02 -20.41
CA ALA A 283 -28.33 -38.26 -20.41
C ALA A 283 -29.18 -39.47 -20.83
N ARG A 284 -30.42 -39.56 -20.34
CA ARG A 284 -31.38 -40.61 -20.74
C ARG A 284 -31.74 -40.51 -22.22
N ASP A 285 -31.99 -39.31 -22.71
CA ASP A 285 -32.28 -39.07 -24.13
C ASP A 285 -31.11 -39.48 -25.02
N ALA A 286 -29.88 -39.15 -24.62
CA ALA A 286 -28.67 -39.53 -25.33
C ALA A 286 -28.50 -41.07 -25.41
N LEU A 287 -28.73 -41.77 -24.30
CA LEU A 287 -28.68 -43.23 -24.27
C LEU A 287 -29.80 -43.85 -25.14
N ASN A 288 -31.04 -43.39 -25.00
CA ASN A 288 -32.17 -43.88 -25.79
C ASN A 288 -31.96 -43.67 -27.30
N ALA A 289 -31.44 -42.51 -27.70
CA ALA A 289 -31.09 -42.24 -29.09
C ALA A 289 -30.00 -43.18 -29.61
N PHE A 290 -28.99 -43.49 -28.79
CA PHE A 290 -27.98 -44.48 -29.14
C PHE A 290 -28.56 -45.89 -29.29
N VAL A 291 -29.42 -46.32 -28.36
CA VAL A 291 -30.12 -47.61 -28.41
C VAL A 291 -30.92 -47.72 -29.71
N ALA A 292 -31.79 -46.76 -29.99
CA ALA A 292 -32.63 -46.76 -31.19
C ALA A 292 -31.81 -46.78 -32.51
N LYS A 293 -30.62 -46.18 -32.50
CA LYS A 293 -29.76 -46.09 -33.69
C LYS A 293 -28.85 -47.31 -33.87
N SER A 294 -28.33 -47.88 -32.78
CA SER A 294 -27.16 -48.77 -32.82
C SER A 294 -27.43 -50.18 -32.28
N TRP A 295 -28.51 -50.38 -31.53
CA TRP A 295 -28.86 -51.72 -31.06
C TRP A 295 -29.60 -52.48 -32.15
N ARG A 296 -29.41 -53.80 -32.15
CA ARG A 296 -30.17 -54.68 -33.04
C ARG A 296 -31.54 -54.98 -32.45
N GLU A 297 -32.47 -55.43 -33.28
CA GLU A 297 -33.85 -55.75 -32.87
C GLU A 297 -33.92 -56.84 -31.79
N GLU A 298 -32.89 -57.69 -31.70
CA GLU A 298 -32.76 -58.74 -30.69
C GLU A 298 -32.37 -58.22 -29.29
N ALA A 299 -31.91 -56.97 -29.19
CA ALA A 299 -31.51 -56.35 -27.94
C ALA A 299 -32.60 -55.42 -27.41
N LYS A 300 -32.94 -55.56 -26.13
CA LYS A 300 -33.97 -54.79 -25.45
C LYS A 300 -33.42 -54.07 -24.24
N LEU A 301 -33.60 -52.75 -24.22
CA LEU A 301 -33.35 -51.93 -23.04
C LEU A 301 -34.50 -52.14 -22.04
N ASN A 302 -34.21 -52.62 -20.84
CA ASN A 302 -35.23 -52.89 -19.82
C ASN A 302 -35.36 -51.75 -18.82
N MET A 303 -34.24 -51.23 -18.33
CA MET A 303 -34.22 -50.28 -17.22
C MET A 303 -32.98 -49.39 -17.27
N ILE A 304 -33.14 -48.13 -16.87
CA ILE A 304 -32.05 -47.18 -16.65
C ILE A 304 -32.24 -46.60 -15.24
N ASP A 305 -31.47 -47.10 -14.29
CA ASP A 305 -31.50 -46.64 -12.90
C ASP A 305 -30.42 -45.60 -12.67
N PHE A 306 -30.80 -44.42 -12.20
CA PHE A 306 -29.84 -43.40 -11.80
C PHE A 306 -29.28 -43.75 -10.42
N LEU A 307 -27.96 -43.91 -10.32
CA LEU A 307 -27.29 -44.27 -9.08
C LEU A 307 -26.83 -43.04 -8.28
N GLY A 308 -26.44 -41.98 -9.00
CA GLY A 308 -25.93 -40.76 -8.40
C GLY A 308 -24.93 -40.04 -9.30
N THR A 309 -24.26 -39.05 -8.72
CA THR A 309 -23.31 -38.17 -9.39
C THR A 309 -21.93 -38.28 -8.76
N ILE A 310 -20.91 -38.35 -9.61
CA ILE A 310 -19.51 -38.13 -9.23
C ILE A 310 -19.10 -36.75 -9.74
N LEU A 311 -18.78 -35.83 -8.84
CA LEU A 311 -18.25 -34.52 -9.19
C LEU A 311 -16.72 -34.55 -9.15
N LEU A 312 -16.08 -34.30 -10.28
CA LEU A 312 -14.65 -34.03 -10.36
C LEU A 312 -14.41 -32.52 -10.23
N VAL A 313 -13.61 -32.12 -9.24
CA VAL A 313 -13.23 -30.72 -9.00
C VAL A 313 -11.76 -30.53 -9.39
N ASN A 314 -11.50 -29.59 -10.29
CA ASN A 314 -10.14 -29.32 -10.74
C ASN A 314 -9.30 -28.75 -9.59
N LYS A 315 -8.07 -29.24 -9.42
CA LYS A 315 -7.15 -28.78 -8.38
C LYS A 315 -6.54 -27.41 -8.67
N ASP A 316 -6.48 -27.01 -9.95
CA ASP A 316 -6.04 -25.68 -10.36
C ASP A 316 -7.26 -24.77 -10.57
N GLU A 317 -7.50 -23.86 -9.63
CA GLU A 317 -8.64 -22.95 -9.69
C GLU A 317 -8.37 -21.70 -10.55
N ILE A 318 -7.10 -21.34 -10.75
CA ILE A 318 -6.68 -20.11 -11.43
C ILE A 318 -6.58 -20.36 -12.94
N ASN A 319 -5.89 -21.44 -13.33
CA ASN A 319 -5.67 -21.80 -14.73
C ASN A 319 -6.12 -23.25 -15.04
N PRO A 320 -7.41 -23.58 -14.85
CA PRO A 320 -7.92 -24.94 -15.02
C PRO A 320 -7.85 -25.49 -16.46
N GLY A 321 -7.43 -24.66 -17.44
CA GLY A 321 -7.49 -24.99 -18.86
C GLY A 321 -8.93 -25.08 -19.37
N TYR A 322 -9.18 -25.93 -20.38
CA TYR A 322 -10.47 -26.02 -21.07
C TYR A 322 -11.58 -26.72 -20.29
N THR A 323 -11.27 -27.46 -19.23
CA THR A 323 -12.28 -28.17 -18.43
C THR A 323 -12.05 -27.88 -16.96
N LYS A 324 -13.00 -27.16 -16.35
CA LYS A 324 -13.00 -26.86 -14.92
C LYS A 324 -13.56 -28.05 -14.16
N ASN A 325 -14.80 -27.99 -13.66
CA ASN A 325 -15.39 -29.12 -12.93
C ASN A 325 -16.25 -30.00 -13.87
N ARG A 326 -16.35 -31.30 -13.55
CA ARG A 326 -17.15 -32.28 -14.32
C ARG A 326 -18.14 -32.99 -13.42
N ALA A 327 -19.44 -32.89 -13.72
CA ALA A 327 -20.47 -33.69 -13.06
C ALA A 327 -20.75 -34.93 -13.91
N ILE A 328 -20.35 -36.10 -13.41
CA ILE A 328 -20.54 -37.40 -14.07
C ILE A 328 -21.79 -38.05 -13.46
N LEU A 329 -22.87 -38.12 -14.23
CA LEU A 329 -24.08 -38.85 -13.86
C LEU A 329 -23.87 -40.33 -14.16
N VAL A 330 -24.13 -41.19 -13.17
CA VAL A 330 -23.89 -42.63 -13.23
C VAL A 330 -25.20 -43.39 -13.21
N TYR A 331 -25.33 -44.31 -14.16
CA TYR A 331 -26.51 -45.14 -14.33
C TYR A 331 -26.16 -46.62 -14.33
N LYS A 332 -27.04 -47.42 -13.73
CA LYS A 332 -27.07 -48.87 -13.94
C LYS A 332 -28.10 -49.17 -15.02
N VAL A 333 -27.67 -49.86 -16.07
CA VAL A 333 -28.51 -50.19 -17.22
C VAL A 333 -28.72 -51.69 -17.25
N ASN A 334 -29.99 -52.11 -17.22
CA ASN A 334 -30.39 -53.49 -17.42
C ASN A 334 -30.84 -53.71 -18.86
N THR A 335 -30.31 -54.75 -19.50
CA THR A 335 -30.62 -55.09 -20.89
C THR A 335 -30.75 -56.60 -21.08
N THR A 336 -31.59 -57.00 -22.03
CA THR A 336 -31.76 -58.39 -22.46
C THR A 336 -31.37 -58.52 -23.93
N LEU A 337 -30.52 -59.49 -24.24
CA LEU A 337 -30.23 -59.93 -25.60
C LEU A 337 -30.90 -61.28 -25.85
N ASN A 338 -31.79 -61.34 -26.85
CA ASN A 338 -32.45 -62.55 -27.29
C ASN A 338 -32.18 -62.81 -28.77
N ASP A 339 -31.01 -63.37 -29.07
CA ASP A 339 -30.52 -63.62 -30.43
C ASP A 339 -30.88 -65.05 -30.91
N ASN A 340 -31.13 -65.18 -32.22
CA ASN A 340 -31.56 -66.41 -32.88
C ASN A 340 -30.55 -67.58 -32.79
N LYS A 341 -29.35 -67.35 -32.25
CA LYS A 341 -28.34 -68.36 -31.95
C LYS A 341 -28.49 -69.02 -30.57
N ASN A 342 -29.70 -69.03 -29.99
CA ASN A 342 -29.98 -69.50 -28.63
C ASN A 342 -29.27 -68.68 -27.54
N ILE A 343 -28.99 -67.40 -27.80
CA ILE A 343 -28.49 -66.48 -26.78
C ILE A 343 -29.70 -65.81 -26.16
N ASN A 344 -29.93 -66.05 -24.86
CA ASN A 344 -30.97 -65.37 -24.09
C ASN A 344 -30.37 -64.97 -22.73
N GLU A 345 -29.77 -63.79 -22.68
CA GLU A 345 -29.07 -63.28 -21.51
C GLU A 345 -29.61 -61.92 -21.09
N THR A 346 -29.82 -61.76 -19.79
CA THR A 346 -30.10 -60.46 -19.16
C THR A 346 -28.96 -60.11 -18.26
N PHE A 347 -28.43 -58.89 -18.38
CA PHE A 347 -27.29 -58.45 -17.59
C PHE A 347 -27.36 -56.95 -17.34
N ASP A 348 -26.58 -56.53 -16.35
CA ASP A 348 -26.38 -55.14 -16.00
C ASP A 348 -25.04 -54.63 -16.53
N TYR A 349 -25.00 -53.36 -16.90
CA TYR A 349 -23.76 -52.62 -17.16
C TYR A 349 -23.92 -51.18 -16.68
N TYR A 350 -22.84 -50.39 -16.70
CA TYR A 350 -22.86 -49.01 -16.22
C TYR A 350 -22.73 -48.01 -17.36
N TYR A 351 -23.60 -47.02 -17.39
CA TYR A 351 -23.58 -45.92 -18.35
C TYR A 351 -23.28 -44.62 -17.62
N THR A 352 -22.53 -43.72 -18.26
CA THR A 352 -22.25 -42.39 -17.72
C THR A 352 -22.63 -41.31 -18.71
N THR A 353 -22.80 -40.10 -18.22
CA THR A 353 -22.70 -38.88 -19.03
C THR A 353 -22.06 -37.83 -18.16
N TYR A 354 -21.12 -37.05 -18.70
CA TYR A 354 -20.60 -35.90 -17.95
C TYR A 354 -20.91 -34.57 -18.61
N PHE A 355 -21.21 -33.61 -17.76
CA PHE A 355 -21.40 -32.20 -18.08
C PHE A 355 -20.25 -31.40 -17.48
N ILE A 356 -19.82 -30.35 -18.17
CA ILE A 356 -18.72 -29.50 -17.71
C ILE A 356 -19.24 -28.13 -17.28
N ASN A 357 -18.46 -27.44 -16.46
CA ASN A 357 -18.65 -26.01 -16.18
C ASN A 357 -20.00 -25.66 -15.52
N LEU A 358 -20.45 -26.46 -14.54
CA LEU A 358 -21.61 -26.12 -13.72
C LEU A 358 -21.30 -24.88 -12.88
N LEU A 359 -22.09 -23.82 -13.08
CA LEU A 359 -21.88 -22.50 -12.50
C LEU A 359 -22.99 -22.13 -11.53
N LYS A 360 -22.61 -21.39 -10.50
CA LYS A 360 -23.50 -20.58 -9.67
C LYS A 360 -23.05 -19.12 -9.79
N TYR A 361 -23.90 -18.25 -10.32
CA TYR A 361 -23.62 -16.82 -10.45
C TYR A 361 -23.77 -16.08 -9.11
N GLY A 362 -23.25 -14.85 -9.04
CA GLY A 362 -23.30 -13.99 -7.86
C GLY A 362 -24.72 -13.67 -7.39
N ASP A 363 -25.67 -13.59 -8.32
CA ASP A 363 -27.10 -13.39 -8.05
C ASP A 363 -27.82 -14.64 -7.53
N GLY A 364 -27.11 -15.77 -7.41
CA GLY A 364 -27.64 -17.04 -6.96
C GLY A 364 -28.27 -17.91 -8.04
N THR A 365 -28.27 -17.48 -9.30
CA THR A 365 -28.73 -18.30 -10.43
C THR A 365 -27.71 -19.36 -10.80
N TYR A 366 -28.17 -20.44 -11.45
CA TYR A 366 -27.35 -21.59 -11.81
C TYR A 366 -27.39 -21.84 -13.31
N TYR A 367 -26.29 -22.35 -13.86
CA TYR A 367 -26.18 -22.61 -15.30
C TYR A 367 -25.33 -23.85 -15.61
N VAL A 368 -25.76 -24.59 -16.64
CA VAL A 368 -25.00 -25.63 -17.33
C VAL A 368 -25.48 -25.68 -18.79
N ASP A 369 -24.58 -25.83 -19.77
CA ASP A 369 -25.00 -26.10 -21.15
C ASP A 369 -25.36 -27.58 -21.28
N LEU A 370 -26.66 -27.89 -21.29
CA LEU A 370 -27.14 -29.27 -21.43
C LEU A 370 -26.75 -29.90 -22.78
N ARG A 371 -26.33 -29.13 -23.79
CA ARG A 371 -25.89 -29.68 -25.08
C ARG A 371 -24.40 -30.06 -25.06
N ASP A 372 -23.62 -29.52 -24.13
CA ASP A 372 -22.21 -29.83 -23.98
C ASP A 372 -22.02 -30.97 -22.96
N TYR A 373 -22.35 -32.17 -23.42
CA TYR A 373 -22.19 -33.40 -22.67
C TYR A 373 -21.33 -34.40 -23.43
N LYS A 374 -20.77 -35.35 -22.69
CA LYS A 374 -19.97 -36.45 -23.26
C LYS A 374 -20.48 -37.79 -22.78
N MET A 375 -20.70 -38.68 -23.75
CA MET A 375 -21.02 -40.09 -23.50
C MET A 375 -19.73 -40.92 -23.39
N PRO A 376 -19.74 -42.03 -22.63
CA PRO A 376 -18.63 -42.95 -22.55
C PRO A 376 -18.37 -43.63 -23.89
N ASN A 377 -17.18 -44.19 -24.00
CA ASN A 377 -16.82 -45.10 -25.08
C ASN A 377 -17.67 -46.38 -25.02
N THR A 378 -17.60 -47.17 -26.09
CA THR A 378 -18.23 -48.49 -26.12
C THR A 378 -17.31 -49.54 -25.52
N PHE A 379 -17.88 -50.48 -24.76
CA PHE A 379 -17.25 -51.76 -24.46
C PHE A 379 -17.88 -52.87 -25.29
N THR A 380 -17.12 -53.95 -25.48
CA THR A 380 -17.56 -55.16 -26.17
C THR A 380 -17.96 -56.21 -25.16
N LYS A 381 -19.16 -56.78 -25.27
CA LYS A 381 -19.56 -57.97 -24.51
C LYS A 381 -19.68 -59.15 -25.45
N GLU A 382 -18.99 -60.23 -25.10
CA GLU A 382 -19.01 -61.50 -25.82
C GLU A 382 -20.06 -62.45 -25.20
N PHE A 383 -20.89 -63.02 -26.05
CA PHE A 383 -21.92 -64.01 -25.69
C PHE A 383 -21.56 -65.33 -26.34
N LYS A 384 -21.49 -66.39 -25.54
CA LYS A 384 -21.16 -67.74 -25.99
C LYS A 384 -22.43 -68.51 -26.29
N TYR A 385 -22.41 -69.31 -27.35
CA TYR A 385 -23.52 -70.17 -27.72
C TYR A 385 -23.01 -71.48 -28.32
N ASN A 386 -23.81 -72.53 -28.17
CA ASN A 386 -23.51 -73.84 -28.73
C ASN A 386 -24.31 -74.08 -30.00
N SER A 387 -23.63 -74.52 -31.05
CA SER A 387 -24.25 -74.94 -32.31
C SER A 387 -23.55 -76.21 -32.79
N GLU A 388 -24.31 -77.26 -33.11
CA GLU A 388 -23.77 -78.53 -33.65
C GLU A 388 -22.64 -79.16 -32.79
N GLY A 389 -22.73 -79.00 -31.47
CA GLY A 389 -21.73 -79.54 -30.53
C GLY A 389 -20.41 -78.76 -30.46
N ARG A 390 -20.33 -77.56 -31.03
CA ARG A 390 -19.19 -76.63 -30.91
C ARG A 390 -19.60 -75.32 -30.24
N GLU A 391 -18.71 -74.77 -29.42
CA GLU A 391 -18.87 -73.44 -28.80
C GLU A 391 -18.45 -72.36 -29.81
N TYR A 392 -19.32 -71.37 -29.97
CA TYR A 392 -19.09 -70.18 -30.77
C TYR A 392 -19.34 -68.94 -29.91
N SER A 393 -18.94 -67.78 -30.39
CA SER A 393 -19.24 -66.52 -29.73
C SER A 393 -19.69 -65.42 -30.69
N ARG A 394 -20.43 -64.45 -30.14
CA ARG A 394 -20.84 -63.22 -30.80
C ARG A 394 -20.57 -62.03 -29.89
N SER A 395 -20.13 -60.93 -30.48
CA SER A 395 -19.78 -59.71 -29.77
C SER A 395 -20.77 -58.60 -30.07
N TYR A 396 -21.20 -57.90 -29.03
CA TYR A 396 -22.10 -56.74 -29.11
C TYR A 396 -21.46 -55.55 -28.41
N TYR A 397 -21.78 -54.35 -28.89
CA TYR A 397 -21.20 -53.10 -28.42
C TYR A 397 -22.22 -52.31 -27.61
N TYR A 398 -21.82 -51.92 -26.39
CA TYR A 398 -22.63 -51.14 -25.48
C TYR A 398 -21.85 -49.88 -25.07
N ARG A 399 -22.50 -48.71 -25.07
CA ARG A 399 -21.86 -47.48 -24.54
C ARG A 399 -21.83 -47.53 -23.02
N GLY A 400 -20.65 -47.48 -22.43
CA GLY A 400 -20.49 -47.55 -20.99
C GLY A 400 -19.36 -48.48 -20.58
N TYR A 401 -19.54 -49.10 -19.43
CA TYR A 401 -18.57 -49.93 -18.73
C TYR A 401 -19.21 -51.25 -18.30
N PRO A 402 -18.50 -52.38 -18.40
CA PRO A 402 -19.04 -53.68 -17.99
C PRO A 402 -19.29 -53.77 -16.48
N ASP A 403 -18.52 -53.03 -15.68
CA ASP A 403 -18.54 -53.04 -14.23
C ASP A 403 -18.15 -51.66 -13.66
N MET A 404 -18.43 -51.45 -12.37
CA MET A 404 -18.14 -50.19 -11.68
C MET A 404 -16.62 -49.95 -11.56
N GLU A 405 -15.82 -51.00 -11.40
CA GLU A 405 -14.36 -50.87 -11.32
C GLU A 405 -13.79 -50.24 -12.60
N SER A 406 -14.23 -50.72 -13.77
CA SER A 406 -13.87 -50.20 -15.08
C SER A 406 -14.29 -48.74 -15.26
N LEU A 407 -15.49 -48.39 -14.80
CA LEU A 407 -15.99 -47.01 -14.78
C LEU A 407 -15.09 -46.12 -13.92
N LEU A 408 -14.84 -46.49 -12.66
CA LEU A 408 -14.05 -45.70 -11.73
C LEU A 408 -12.60 -45.56 -12.19
N LYS A 409 -12.01 -46.63 -12.73
CA LYS A 409 -10.67 -46.59 -13.31
C LYS A 409 -10.58 -45.57 -14.45
N LYS A 410 -11.59 -45.54 -15.32
CA LYS A 410 -11.59 -44.65 -16.48
C LYS A 410 -11.99 -43.22 -16.14
N GLU A 411 -13.10 -43.02 -15.46
CA GLU A 411 -13.67 -41.68 -15.24
C GLU A 411 -13.01 -40.96 -14.06
N VAL A 412 -12.59 -41.68 -13.02
CA VAL A 412 -12.03 -41.07 -11.79
C VAL A 412 -10.52 -41.23 -11.73
N MET A 413 -10.02 -42.46 -11.68
CA MET A 413 -8.60 -42.73 -11.42
C MET A 413 -7.68 -42.18 -12.51
N SER A 414 -8.11 -42.22 -13.78
CA SER A 414 -7.32 -41.64 -14.87
C SER A 414 -7.22 -40.11 -14.83
N ASN A 415 -8.04 -39.45 -14.00
CA ASN A 415 -8.08 -37.99 -13.86
C ASN A 415 -7.57 -37.52 -12.47
N ILE A 416 -7.17 -38.42 -11.56
CA ILE A 416 -6.91 -38.07 -10.15
C ILE A 416 -5.71 -37.13 -9.96
N ASP A 417 -4.79 -37.07 -10.92
CA ASP A 417 -3.66 -36.14 -10.85
C ASP A 417 -4.14 -34.68 -10.90
N ASN A 418 -5.14 -34.40 -11.74
CA ASN A 418 -5.68 -33.07 -11.98
C ASN A 418 -6.93 -32.74 -11.14
N TYR A 419 -7.61 -33.75 -10.61
CA TYR A 419 -8.92 -33.60 -9.97
C TYR A 419 -8.97 -34.21 -8.57
N THR A 420 -9.73 -33.58 -7.68
CA THR A 420 -10.36 -34.25 -6.53
C THR A 420 -11.75 -34.73 -6.93
N TYR A 421 -12.38 -35.60 -6.14
CA TYR A 421 -13.74 -36.06 -6.43
C TYR A 421 -14.61 -36.19 -5.19
N GLU A 422 -15.90 -35.97 -5.37
CA GLU A 422 -16.99 -36.26 -4.42
C GLU A 422 -18.04 -37.12 -5.14
N ALA A 423 -18.63 -38.09 -4.45
CA ALA A 423 -19.78 -38.84 -4.94
C ALA A 423 -20.92 -38.78 -3.91
N ASP A 424 -22.16 -38.73 -4.37
CA ASP A 424 -23.37 -38.72 -3.51
C ASP A 424 -23.96 -40.13 -3.27
N PHE A 425 -23.28 -41.18 -3.75
CA PHE A 425 -23.68 -42.57 -3.59
C PHE A 425 -22.48 -43.45 -3.20
N ASP A 426 -22.75 -44.63 -2.62
CA ASP A 426 -21.69 -45.53 -2.16
C ASP A 426 -20.99 -46.22 -3.33
N LEU A 427 -19.76 -45.82 -3.59
CA LEU A 427 -18.90 -46.43 -4.61
C LEU A 427 -18.37 -47.82 -4.20
N ASN A 428 -18.36 -48.15 -2.90
CA ASN A 428 -17.81 -49.41 -2.39
C ASN A 428 -18.84 -50.55 -2.39
N GLN A 429 -20.13 -50.24 -2.53
CA GLN A 429 -21.20 -51.23 -2.75
C GLN A 429 -20.98 -52.12 -3.98
N TYR A 430 -20.13 -51.69 -4.91
CA TYR A 430 -19.93 -52.32 -6.23
C TYR A 430 -18.49 -52.81 -6.45
N LYS A 431 -17.68 -52.90 -5.38
CA LYS A 431 -16.31 -53.44 -5.38
C LYS A 431 -16.27 -54.92 -5.03
#